data_AF-A0A5D2SD34-F1
#
_entry.id   AF-A0A5D2SD34-F1
#
_cell.length_a   1.000
_cell.length_b   1.000
_cell.length_c   1.000
_cell.angle_alpha   90.00
_cell.angle_beta   90.00
_cell.angle_gamma   90.00
#
_symmetry.space_group_name_H-M   'P 1'
#
loop_
_entity.id
_entity.type
_entity.pdbx_description
1 polymer ?
#
loop_
_entity_poly.entity_id
_entity_poly.type
_entity_poly.pdbx_seq_one_letter_code
_entity_poly.pdbx_strand_id
1 'polypeptide(L)'
;MAFYAQFEEAHKIHSIHKLALGALALEDALSKGLPIQKEIDTLYTYLEGFEKDSVLGLVLSSLPEETRYCGTDTLLELNQKFNALKGNLRHFSLIPPGGGGILTHSLAHIASWLKVKEVDESSEGIESIISRVENYLAEGKLVEAASTLEQGVKGSQAEEIIGDWVKRARNRAITEQALTVLQSYATCISLT
;
A
#
# COMPACT_ATOMS: atom_id res chain seq x y z
N MET A 1 -17.82 -10.33 -45.73
CA MET A 1 -18.27 -9.82 -44.42
C MET A 1 -18.08 -10.82 -43.29
N ALA A 2 -18.41 -12.13 -43.44
CA ALA A 2 -18.22 -13.12 -42.38
C ALA A 2 -16.76 -13.34 -41.91
N PHE A 3 -15.79 -13.36 -42.84
CA PHE A 3 -14.36 -13.52 -42.52
C PHE A 3 -13.78 -12.35 -41.72
N TYR A 4 -14.29 -11.13 -41.93
CA TYR A 4 -13.79 -9.94 -41.25
C TYR A 4 -14.25 -9.91 -39.78
N ALA A 5 -15.52 -10.26 -39.55
CA ALA A 5 -16.06 -10.40 -38.19
C ALA A 5 -15.36 -11.50 -37.38
N GLN A 6 -15.12 -12.66 -38.00
CA GLN A 6 -14.45 -13.78 -37.33
C GLN A 6 -12.97 -13.50 -37.01
N PHE A 7 -12.31 -12.69 -37.85
CA PHE A 7 -10.93 -12.25 -37.62
C PHE A 7 -10.84 -11.22 -36.48
N GLU A 8 -11.76 -10.26 -36.44
CA GLU A 8 -11.84 -9.25 -35.38
C GLU A 8 -12.12 -9.87 -34.00
N GLU A 9 -13.01 -10.87 -33.97
CA GLU A 9 -13.33 -11.65 -32.77
C GLU A 9 -12.11 -12.45 -32.25
N ALA A 10 -11.34 -13.08 -33.15
CA ALA A 10 -10.11 -13.79 -32.78
C ALA A 10 -9.02 -12.86 -32.22
N HIS A 11 -8.87 -11.66 -32.78
CA HIS A 11 -7.93 -10.65 -32.28
C HIS A 11 -8.32 -10.12 -30.89
N LYS A 12 -9.61 -9.92 -30.64
CA LYS A 12 -10.13 -9.50 -29.34
C LYS A 12 -9.81 -10.54 -28.27
N ILE A 13 -10.18 -11.80 -28.50
CA ILE A 13 -9.93 -12.92 -27.55
C ILE A 13 -8.44 -13.04 -27.22
N HIS A 14 -7.57 -12.94 -28.23
CA HIS A 14 -6.11 -13.03 -28.03
C HIS A 14 -5.57 -11.91 -27.14
N SER A 15 -6.08 -10.69 -27.31
CA SER A 15 -5.66 -9.52 -26.53
C SER A 15 -6.12 -9.62 -25.08
N ILE A 16 -7.34 -10.14 -24.85
CA ILE A 16 -7.88 -10.41 -23.52
C ILE A 16 -7.03 -11.45 -22.79
N HIS A 17 -6.70 -12.56 -23.46
CA HIS A 17 -5.90 -13.62 -22.87
C HIS A 17 -4.49 -13.14 -22.48
N LYS A 18 -3.86 -12.33 -23.34
CA LYS A 18 -2.57 -11.70 -23.05
C LYS A 18 -2.62 -10.77 -21.84
N LEU A 19 -3.66 -9.95 -21.72
CA LEU A 19 -3.85 -9.08 -20.56
C LEU A 19 -4.00 -9.90 -19.27
N ALA A 20 -4.84 -10.95 -19.29
CA ALA A 20 -5.02 -11.83 -18.16
C ALA A 20 -3.71 -12.53 -17.75
N LEU A 21 -2.94 -13.04 -18.71
CA LEU A 21 -1.62 -13.64 -18.46
C LEU A 21 -0.62 -12.62 -17.88
N GLY A 22 -0.62 -11.38 -18.38
CA GLY A 22 0.22 -10.32 -17.86
C GLY A 22 -0.14 -9.94 -16.41
N ALA A 23 -1.45 -9.86 -16.11
CA ALA A 23 -1.92 -9.62 -14.75
C ALA A 23 -1.54 -10.77 -13.80
N LEU A 24 -1.63 -12.03 -14.24
CA LEU A 24 -1.19 -13.19 -13.46
C LEU A 24 0.33 -13.20 -13.22
N ALA A 25 1.12 -12.81 -14.22
CA ALA A 25 2.57 -12.68 -14.05
C ALA A 25 2.92 -11.57 -13.05
N LEU A 26 2.21 -10.44 -13.11
CA LEU A 26 2.34 -9.36 -12.14
C LEU A 26 1.96 -9.80 -10.72
N GLU A 27 0.87 -10.56 -10.57
CA GLU A 27 0.45 -11.15 -9.30
C GLU A 27 1.52 -12.09 -8.73
N ASP A 28 2.07 -12.99 -9.55
CA ASP A 28 3.13 -13.90 -9.13
C ASP A 28 4.38 -13.15 -8.66
N ALA A 29 4.84 -12.14 -9.40
CA ALA A 29 5.97 -11.30 -9.02
C ALA A 29 5.70 -10.56 -7.69
N LEU A 30 4.50 -9.98 -7.55
CA LEU A 30 4.08 -9.26 -6.35
C LEU A 30 3.97 -10.17 -5.11
N SER A 31 3.48 -11.40 -5.29
CA SER A 31 3.38 -12.40 -4.21
C SER A 31 4.75 -12.78 -3.63
N LYS A 32 5.80 -12.71 -4.47
CA LYS A 32 7.20 -13.00 -4.12
C LYS A 32 7.99 -11.74 -3.73
N GLY A 33 7.37 -10.56 -3.76
CA GLY A 33 8.03 -9.29 -3.46
C GLY A 33 9.07 -8.85 -4.50
N LEU A 34 9.02 -9.40 -5.72
CA LEU A 34 10.00 -9.13 -6.77
C LEU A 34 9.73 -7.78 -7.45
N PRO A 35 10.75 -7.17 -8.11
CA PRO A 35 10.55 -6.06 -9.03
C PRO A 35 9.57 -6.43 -10.14
N ILE A 36 8.69 -5.49 -10.51
CA ILE A 36 7.57 -5.73 -11.45
C ILE A 36 7.72 -5.03 -12.80
N GLN A 37 8.86 -4.35 -13.07
CA GLN A 37 9.03 -3.57 -14.29
C GLN A 37 8.86 -4.41 -15.57
N LYS A 38 9.35 -5.66 -15.56
CA LYS A 38 9.27 -6.56 -16.72
C LYS A 38 7.82 -6.88 -17.07
N GLU A 39 7.01 -7.14 -16.05
CA GLU A 39 5.58 -7.46 -16.18
C GLU A 39 4.82 -6.22 -16.68
N ILE A 40 5.18 -5.02 -16.20
CA ILE A 40 4.63 -3.74 -16.68
C ILE A 40 4.98 -3.51 -18.16
N ASP A 41 6.23 -3.71 -18.58
CA ASP A 41 6.64 -3.53 -19.98
C ASP A 41 5.89 -4.50 -20.91
N THR A 42 5.70 -5.74 -20.44
CA THR A 42 4.92 -6.75 -21.13
C THR A 42 3.45 -6.33 -21.28
N LEU A 43 2.85 -5.78 -20.22
CA LEU A 43 1.50 -5.24 -20.24
C LEU A 43 1.38 -4.05 -21.19
N TYR A 44 2.32 -3.09 -21.18
CA TYR A 44 2.32 -1.98 -22.14
C TYR A 44 2.39 -2.44 -23.59
N THR A 45 3.20 -3.47 -23.88
CA THR A 45 3.28 -4.06 -25.23
C THR A 45 1.93 -4.63 -25.67
N TYR A 46 1.18 -5.25 -24.77
CA TYR A 46 -0.16 -5.76 -25.07
C TYR A 46 -1.21 -4.65 -25.21
N LEU A 47 -0.92 -3.47 -24.65
CA LEU A 47 -1.77 -2.29 -24.71
C LEU A 47 -1.46 -1.37 -25.90
N GLU A 48 -0.46 -1.64 -26.75
CA GLU A 48 -0.13 -0.80 -27.92
C GLU A 48 -1.27 -0.65 -28.96
N GLY A 49 -2.37 -1.41 -28.81
CA GLY A 49 -3.62 -1.24 -29.57
C GLY A 49 -4.77 -0.52 -28.85
N PHE A 50 -4.59 -0.15 -27.58
CA PHE A 50 -5.55 0.62 -26.78
C PHE A 50 -5.13 2.09 -26.73
N GLU A 51 -6.08 3.01 -26.58
CA GLU A 51 -5.75 4.43 -26.40
C GLU A 51 -4.81 4.61 -25.20
N LYS A 52 -3.73 5.37 -25.40
CA LYS A 52 -2.71 5.67 -24.38
C LYS A 52 -3.30 6.36 -23.14
N ASP A 53 -4.45 7.01 -23.31
CA ASP A 53 -5.26 7.65 -22.26
C ASP A 53 -6.31 6.70 -21.63
N SER A 54 -6.24 5.40 -21.94
CA SER A 54 -7.11 4.39 -21.35
C SER A 54 -6.87 4.26 -19.84
N VAL A 55 -7.90 3.84 -19.13
CA VAL A 55 -7.86 3.55 -17.69
C VAL A 55 -6.69 2.61 -17.34
N LEU A 56 -6.34 1.66 -18.21
CA LEU A 56 -5.22 0.75 -18.02
C LEU A 56 -3.86 1.45 -18.09
N GLY A 57 -3.67 2.35 -19.05
CA GLY A 57 -2.47 3.18 -19.13
C GLY A 57 -2.29 4.04 -17.87
N LEU A 58 -3.38 4.64 -17.38
CA LEU A 58 -3.35 5.43 -16.15
C LEU A 58 -3.00 4.56 -14.93
N VAL A 59 -3.59 3.37 -14.79
CA VAL A 59 -3.31 2.43 -13.70
C VAL A 59 -1.84 1.96 -13.72
N LEU A 60 -1.30 1.63 -14.88
CA LEU A 60 0.11 1.25 -14.99
C LEU A 60 1.04 2.43 -14.69
N SER A 61 0.63 3.66 -15.02
CA SER A 61 1.40 4.86 -14.73
C SER A 61 1.42 5.23 -13.24
N SER A 62 0.40 4.84 -12.46
CA SER A 62 0.29 5.16 -11.03
C SER A 62 1.13 4.24 -10.12
N LEU A 63 1.67 3.15 -10.67
CA LEU A 63 2.47 2.19 -9.92
C LEU A 63 3.74 2.85 -9.33
N PRO A 64 4.06 2.65 -8.05
CA PRO A 64 5.22 3.30 -7.41
C PRO A 64 6.54 2.89 -8.03
N GLU A 65 7.44 3.85 -8.28
CA GLU A 65 8.75 3.60 -8.90
C GLU A 65 9.60 2.60 -8.11
N GLU A 66 9.58 2.67 -6.78
CA GLU A 66 10.32 1.72 -5.95
C GLU A 66 9.82 0.29 -6.15
N THR A 67 8.52 0.09 -6.30
CA THR A 67 7.95 -1.24 -6.53
C THR A 67 8.36 -1.79 -7.91
N ARG A 68 8.44 -0.91 -8.92
CA ARG A 68 8.85 -1.30 -10.28
C ARG A 68 10.26 -1.88 -10.32
N TYR A 69 11.22 -1.18 -9.72
CA TYR A 69 12.63 -1.49 -9.89
C TYR A 69 13.25 -2.27 -8.72
N CYS A 70 12.73 -2.08 -7.50
CA CYS A 70 13.29 -2.68 -6.29
C CYS A 70 12.39 -3.77 -5.69
N GLY A 71 11.16 -3.92 -6.19
CA GLY A 71 10.17 -4.81 -5.61
C GLY A 71 9.50 -4.22 -4.37
N THR A 72 8.79 -5.05 -3.62
CA THR A 72 8.03 -4.61 -2.46
C THR A 72 8.01 -5.70 -1.39
N ASP A 73 7.79 -5.31 -0.15
CA ASP A 73 7.62 -6.27 0.93
C ASP A 73 6.36 -7.12 0.69
N THR A 74 6.46 -8.40 0.98
CA THR A 74 5.31 -9.29 1.13
C THR A 74 4.47 -8.89 2.34
N LEU A 75 3.21 -9.32 2.38
CA LEU A 75 2.36 -9.10 3.56
C LEU A 75 3.00 -9.68 4.83
N LEU A 76 3.69 -10.82 4.72
CA LEU A 76 4.43 -11.43 5.81
C LEU A 76 5.59 -10.53 6.27
N GLU A 77 6.39 -10.02 5.34
CA GLU A 77 7.52 -9.13 5.67
C GLU A 77 7.04 -7.79 6.25
N LEU A 78 5.95 -7.22 5.74
CA LEU A 78 5.33 -6.02 6.31
C LEU A 78 4.89 -6.26 7.76
N ASN A 79 4.28 -7.41 8.05
CA ASN A 79 3.91 -7.81 9.41
C ASN A 79 5.14 -7.99 10.31
N GLN A 80 6.20 -8.64 9.83
CA GLN A 80 7.45 -8.82 10.57
C GLN A 80 8.12 -7.48 10.89
N LYS A 81 8.21 -6.59 9.90
CA LYS A 81 8.75 -5.23 10.08
C LYS A 81 7.90 -4.41 11.05
N PHE A 82 6.57 -4.51 10.96
CA PHE A 82 5.68 -3.86 11.92
C PHE A 82 5.91 -4.37 13.34
N ASN A 83 6.02 -5.69 13.53
CA ASN A 83 6.32 -6.30 14.81
C ASN A 83 7.64 -5.79 15.42
N ALA A 84 8.67 -5.62 14.59
CA ALA A 84 9.94 -5.04 15.02
C ALA A 84 9.81 -3.57 15.47
N LEU A 85 8.87 -2.80 14.88
CA LEU A 85 8.62 -1.40 15.26
C LEU A 85 7.88 -1.25 16.59
N LYS A 86 7.10 -2.24 17.05
CA LYS A 86 6.23 -2.11 18.23
C LYS A 86 6.96 -1.66 19.49
N GLY A 87 8.17 -2.18 19.74
CA GLY A 87 8.98 -1.77 20.90
C GLY A 87 9.32 -0.28 20.86
N ASN A 88 9.75 0.20 19.69
CA ASN A 88 10.07 1.61 19.48
C ASN A 88 8.81 2.48 19.52
N LEU A 89 7.71 2.04 18.92
CA LEU A 89 6.43 2.74 18.99
C LEU A 89 6.00 3.03 20.44
N ARG A 90 6.03 2.01 21.30
CA ARG A 90 5.70 2.14 22.73
C ARG A 90 6.61 3.13 23.46
N HIS A 91 7.88 3.17 23.10
CA HIS A 91 8.86 4.04 23.73
C HIS A 91 8.69 5.50 23.27
N PHE A 92 8.65 5.72 21.95
CA PHE A 92 8.66 7.06 21.36
C PHE A 92 7.28 7.71 21.32
N SER A 93 6.18 6.96 21.41
CA SER A 93 4.82 7.53 21.46
C SER A 93 4.57 8.39 22.70
N LEU A 94 5.36 8.18 23.76
CA LEU A 94 5.27 8.94 25.01
C LEU A 94 6.14 10.21 25.00
N ILE A 95 6.94 10.40 23.95
CA ILE A 95 7.91 11.50 23.85
C ILE A 95 7.39 12.55 22.86
N PRO A 96 7.26 13.83 23.26
CA PRO A 96 6.86 14.89 22.34
C PRO A 96 7.95 15.16 21.29
N PRO A 97 7.60 15.73 20.13
CA PRO A 97 8.56 16.06 19.07
C PRO A 97 9.63 17.05 19.59
N GLY A 98 10.90 16.84 19.22
CA GLY A 98 12.02 17.69 19.60
C GLY A 98 12.93 17.19 20.74
N GLY A 99 12.67 15.98 21.27
CA GLY A 99 13.64 15.17 22.04
C GLY A 99 14.21 15.79 23.32
N GLY A 100 13.68 15.41 24.49
CA GLY A 100 14.39 15.23 25.78
C GLY A 100 15.29 16.34 26.37
N GLY A 101 15.49 17.48 25.72
CA GLY A 101 16.39 18.55 26.13
C GLY A 101 15.62 19.70 26.78
N ILE A 102 15.24 19.50 28.05
CA ILE A 102 15.00 20.45 29.17
C ILE A 102 14.20 19.62 30.21
N LEU A 103 14.88 18.67 30.85
CA LEU A 103 14.37 17.98 32.02
C LEU A 103 14.68 18.82 33.25
N THR A 104 13.76 19.72 33.61
CA THR A 104 13.62 20.21 35.00
C THR A 104 12.19 20.66 35.35
N HIS A 105 11.30 20.90 34.37
CA HIS A 105 9.92 21.34 34.65
C HIS A 105 8.80 20.55 33.94
N SER A 106 9.12 19.51 33.17
CA SER A 106 8.17 18.86 32.24
C SER A 106 7.23 17.81 32.84
N LEU A 107 7.39 17.42 34.12
CA LEU A 107 6.44 16.50 34.77
C LEU A 107 5.03 17.11 34.89
N ALA A 108 4.94 18.41 35.19
CA ALA A 108 3.66 19.12 35.22
C ALA A 108 3.05 19.24 33.82
N HIS A 109 3.88 19.29 32.76
CA HIS A 109 3.41 19.33 31.38
C HIS A 109 2.95 17.96 30.86
N ILE A 110 3.60 16.87 31.29
CA ILE A 110 3.13 15.49 31.03
C ILE A 110 1.79 15.26 31.74
N ALA A 111 1.68 15.68 33.01
CA ALA A 111 0.41 15.62 33.76
C ALA A 111 -0.66 16.54 33.17
N SER A 112 -0.29 17.75 32.71
CA SER A 112 -1.20 18.68 32.03
C SER A 112 -1.61 18.15 30.65
N TRP A 113 -0.75 17.45 29.93
CA TRP A 113 -1.08 16.86 28.63
C TRP A 113 -1.98 15.63 28.79
N LEU A 114 -1.72 14.77 29.78
CA LEU A 114 -2.65 13.71 30.19
C LEU A 114 -4.02 14.28 30.57
N LYS A 115 -4.05 15.36 31.35
CA LYS A 115 -5.28 16.04 31.78
C LYS A 115 -5.99 16.83 30.68
N VAL A 116 -5.28 17.29 29.65
CA VAL A 116 -5.87 17.91 28.44
C VAL A 116 -6.34 16.81 27.46
N LYS A 117 -5.64 15.68 27.36
CA LYS A 117 -6.06 14.48 26.62
C LYS A 117 -7.30 13.81 27.23
N GLU A 118 -7.53 13.92 28.53
CA GLU A 118 -8.78 13.45 29.16
C GLU A 118 -10.00 14.28 28.76
N VAL A 119 -9.82 15.52 28.29
CA VAL A 119 -10.92 16.41 27.86
C VAL A 119 -11.23 16.27 26.37
N ASP A 120 -10.34 15.65 25.59
CA ASP A 120 -10.52 15.39 24.17
C ASP A 120 -10.73 13.87 23.97
N GLU A 121 -11.95 13.46 23.64
CA GLU A 121 -12.42 12.05 23.54
C GLU A 121 -11.67 11.17 22.50
N SER A 122 -10.49 11.59 22.01
CA SER A 122 -9.80 11.00 20.87
C SER A 122 -8.38 10.47 21.15
N SER A 123 -7.89 10.51 22.39
CA SER A 123 -6.58 9.92 22.72
C SER A 123 -6.62 8.40 22.80
N GLU A 124 -6.74 7.74 21.65
CA GLU A 124 -6.51 6.31 21.54
C GLU A 124 -5.05 6.00 21.94
N GLY A 125 -4.87 5.12 22.93
CA GLY A 125 -3.54 4.76 23.43
C GLY A 125 -2.73 3.96 22.40
N ILE A 126 -1.40 3.98 22.51
CA ILE A 126 -0.50 3.31 21.55
C ILE A 126 -0.79 1.82 21.38
N GLU A 127 -1.18 1.10 22.43
CA GLU A 127 -1.56 -0.33 22.31
C GLU A 127 -2.83 -0.55 21.50
N SER A 128 -3.78 0.38 21.54
CA SER A 128 -5.00 0.30 20.74
C SER A 128 -4.70 0.58 19.26
N ILE A 129 -3.84 1.56 18.98
CA ILE A 129 -3.31 1.81 17.63
C ILE A 129 -2.58 0.58 17.10
N ILE A 130 -1.68 -0.02 17.88
CA ILE A 130 -0.96 -1.25 17.49
C ILE A 130 -1.95 -2.37 17.15
N SER A 131 -2.90 -2.63 18.05
CA SER A 131 -3.93 -3.68 17.85
C SER A 131 -4.75 -3.46 16.57
N ARG A 132 -5.15 -2.21 16.29
CA ARG A 132 -5.89 -1.89 15.06
C ARG A 132 -5.06 -2.11 13.81
N VAL A 133 -3.79 -1.70 13.83
CA VAL A 133 -2.86 -1.93 12.71
C VAL A 133 -2.67 -3.41 12.47
N GLU A 134 -2.52 -4.23 13.51
CA GLU A 134 -2.46 -5.69 13.37
C GLU A 134 -3.71 -6.29 12.75
N ASN A 135 -4.89 -5.84 13.17
CA ASN A 135 -6.15 -6.30 12.59
C ASN A 135 -6.24 -5.94 11.10
N TYR A 136 -5.89 -4.71 10.72
CA TYR A 136 -5.86 -4.32 9.31
C TYR A 136 -4.83 -5.12 8.50
N LEU A 137 -3.65 -5.39 9.05
CA LEU A 137 -2.64 -6.23 8.39
C LEU A 137 -3.13 -7.67 8.21
N ALA A 138 -3.83 -8.23 9.20
CA ALA A 138 -4.44 -9.57 9.09
C ALA A 138 -5.55 -9.62 8.03
N GLU A 139 -6.28 -8.52 7.84
CA GLU A 139 -7.30 -8.38 6.80
C GLU A 139 -6.73 -7.98 5.42
N GLY A 140 -5.42 -7.73 5.30
CA GLY A 140 -4.80 -7.24 4.06
C GLY A 140 -5.12 -5.76 3.73
N LYS A 141 -5.69 -5.01 4.69
CA LYS A 141 -6.07 -3.60 4.57
C LYS A 141 -4.89 -2.66 4.80
N LEU A 142 -3.95 -2.66 3.86
CA LEU A 142 -2.67 -1.97 4.00
C LEU A 142 -2.79 -0.44 4.05
N VAL A 143 -3.76 0.15 3.34
CA VAL A 143 -3.98 1.61 3.37
C VAL A 143 -4.47 2.06 4.73
N GLU A 144 -5.41 1.31 5.30
CA GLU A 144 -5.99 1.54 6.62
C GLU A 144 -4.95 1.31 7.71
N ALA A 145 -4.13 0.26 7.59
CA ALA A 145 -3.00 0.00 8.49
C ALA A 145 -2.00 1.17 8.51
N ALA A 146 -1.57 1.62 7.32
CA ALA A 146 -0.64 2.75 7.18
C ALA A 146 -1.22 4.05 7.74
N SER A 147 -2.48 4.35 7.42
CA SER A 147 -3.15 5.59 7.86
C SER A 147 -3.43 5.60 9.35
N THR A 148 -3.84 4.46 9.92
CA THR A 148 -4.07 4.30 11.36
C THR A 148 -2.78 4.50 12.14
N LEU A 149 -1.67 3.92 11.66
CA LEU A 149 -0.37 4.10 12.30
C LEU A 149 0.08 5.57 12.24
N GLU A 150 0.04 6.19 11.06
CA GLU A 150 0.49 7.57 10.86
C GLU A 150 -0.32 8.58 11.69
N GLN A 151 -1.65 8.42 11.74
CA GLN A 151 -2.51 9.26 12.58
C GLN A 151 -2.29 8.99 14.07
N GLY A 152 -2.11 7.72 14.45
CA GLY A 152 -1.97 7.31 15.84
C GLY A 152 -0.69 7.80 16.52
N VAL A 153 0.39 7.99 15.77
CA VAL A 153 1.66 8.52 16.32
C VAL A 153 1.79 10.03 16.21
N LYS A 154 0.80 10.71 15.62
CA LYS A 154 0.86 12.15 15.37
C LYS A 154 1.04 12.94 16.68
N GLY A 155 1.95 13.91 16.67
CA GLY A 155 2.35 14.69 17.83
C GLY A 155 3.35 13.99 18.75
N SER A 156 4.03 12.92 18.29
CA SER A 156 5.06 12.22 19.07
C SER A 156 6.33 11.95 18.27
N GLN A 157 7.42 11.63 18.95
CA GLN A 157 8.68 11.24 18.31
C GLN A 157 8.54 9.94 17.49
N ALA A 158 7.48 9.15 17.70
CA ALA A 158 7.24 7.94 16.92
C ALA A 158 6.93 8.24 15.43
N GLU A 159 6.56 9.47 15.05
CA GLU A 159 6.44 9.88 13.65
C GLU A 159 7.73 9.67 12.85
N GLU A 160 8.88 9.90 13.48
CA GLU A 160 10.20 9.87 12.82
C GLU A 160 10.63 8.45 12.42
N ILE A 161 10.09 7.42 13.08
CA ILE A 161 10.53 6.03 12.92
C ILE A 161 9.59 5.18 12.05
N ILE A 162 8.35 5.63 11.81
CA ILE A 162 7.35 4.85 11.06
C ILE A 162 7.39 5.08 9.55
N GLY A 163 8.07 6.14 9.09
CA GLY A 163 7.95 6.64 7.72
C GLY A 163 8.28 5.60 6.64
N ASP A 164 9.36 4.84 6.82
CA ASP A 164 9.74 3.78 5.87
C ASP A 164 8.67 2.68 5.79
N TRP A 165 8.16 2.22 6.93
CA TRP A 165 7.13 1.18 6.96
C TRP A 165 5.82 1.65 6.34
N VAL A 166 5.38 2.88 6.66
CA VAL A 166 4.17 3.48 6.08
C VAL A 166 4.30 3.64 4.56
N LYS A 167 5.46 4.09 4.07
CA LYS A 167 5.74 4.20 2.63
C LYS A 167 5.64 2.83 1.94
N ARG A 168 6.27 1.80 2.51
CA ARG A 168 6.26 0.44 1.94
C ARG A 168 4.85 -0.16 1.91
N ALA A 169 4.09 -0.02 3.01
CA ALA A 169 2.71 -0.48 3.08
C ALA A 169 1.82 0.20 2.03
N ARG A 170 1.96 1.52 1.83
CA ARG A 170 1.23 2.26 0.79
C ARG A 170 1.62 1.85 -0.62
N ASN A 171 2.92 1.73 -0.91
CA ASN A 171 3.40 1.31 -2.22
C ASN A 171 2.87 -0.08 -2.59
N ARG A 172 2.89 -1.01 -1.62
CA ARG A 172 2.30 -2.33 -1.76
C ARG A 172 0.79 -2.25 -2.04
N ALA A 173 0.05 -1.46 -1.27
CA ALA A 173 -1.40 -1.30 -1.43
C ALA A 173 -1.78 -0.73 -2.81
N ILE A 174 -1.07 0.29 -3.30
CA ILE A 174 -1.29 0.88 -4.63
C ILE A 174 -1.09 -0.20 -5.71
N THR A 175 -0.08 -1.04 -5.55
CA THR A 175 0.23 -2.09 -6.52
C THR A 175 -0.84 -3.19 -6.52
N GLU A 176 -1.33 -3.60 -5.35
CA GLU A 176 -2.43 -4.59 -5.22
C GLU A 176 -3.76 -4.05 -5.79
N GLN A 177 -4.04 -2.76 -5.58
CA GLN A 177 -5.21 -2.10 -6.17
C GLN A 177 -5.10 -2.03 -7.70
N ALA A 178 -3.93 -1.65 -8.23
CA ALA A 178 -3.69 -1.64 -9.67
C ALA A 178 -3.88 -3.02 -10.30
N LEU A 179 -3.34 -4.07 -9.67
CA LEU A 179 -3.53 -5.45 -10.08
C LEU A 179 -5.01 -5.85 -10.10
N THR A 180 -5.77 -5.50 -9.06
CA THR A 180 -7.21 -5.76 -8.96
C THR A 180 -7.97 -5.12 -10.13
N VAL A 181 -7.61 -3.88 -10.50
CA VAL A 181 -8.24 -3.18 -11.64
C VAL A 181 -7.90 -3.89 -12.96
N LEU A 182 -6.65 -4.30 -13.17
CA LEU A 182 -6.23 -5.04 -14.37
C LEU A 182 -7.00 -6.36 -14.52
N GLN A 183 -7.09 -7.15 -13.45
CA GLN A 183 -7.83 -8.42 -13.41
C GLN A 183 -9.34 -8.22 -13.62
N SER A 184 -9.91 -7.19 -12.98
CA SER A 184 -11.33 -6.84 -13.12
C SER A 184 -11.66 -6.42 -14.56
N TYR A 185 -10.79 -5.62 -15.18
CA TYR A 185 -10.95 -5.23 -16.57
C TYR A 185 -10.88 -6.45 -17.50
N ALA A 186 -9.85 -7.31 -17.34
CA ALA A 186 -9.70 -8.54 -18.12
C ALA A 186 -10.93 -9.46 -18.00
N THR A 187 -11.51 -9.56 -16.80
CA THR A 187 -12.73 -10.34 -16.56
C THR A 187 -13.95 -9.72 -17.25
N CYS A 188 -14.13 -8.41 -17.13
CA CYS A 188 -15.25 -7.69 -17.72
C CYS A 188 -15.29 -7.84 -19.25
N ILE A 189 -14.14 -7.66 -19.91
CA ILE A 189 -14.03 -7.79 -21.36
C ILE A 189 -14.11 -9.24 -21.85
N SER A 190 -13.80 -10.22 -21.00
CA SER A 190 -13.97 -11.66 -21.33
C SER A 190 -15.44 -12.08 -21.37
N LEU A 191 -16.32 -11.38 -20.65
CA LEU A 191 -17.75 -11.66 -20.55
C LEU A 191 -18.58 -10.94 -21.63
N THR A 192 -17.96 -10.08 -22.45
CA THR A 192 -18.61 -9.26 -23.49
C THR A 192 -18.15 -9.65 -24.89
#